data_AF-A0A842U5V2-F1
#
_entry.id   AF-A0A842U5V2-F1
#
_cell.length_a   1.000
_cell.length_b   1.000
_cell.length_c   1.000
_cell.angle_alpha   90.00
_cell.angle_beta   90.00
_cell.angle_gamma   90.00
#
_symmetry.space_group_name_H-M   'P 1'
#
loop_
_entity.id
_entity.type
_entity.pdbx_description
1 polymer ?
#
loop_
_entity_poly.entity_id
_entity_poly.type
_entity_poly.pdbx_seq_one_letter_code
_entity_poly.pdbx_strand_id
1 'polypeptide(L)'
;MVETYDVIIVGAGTAGTYLGWLLAKKKLSVLVVEKDKREEVGKRLDVIHFETDRIKKAGIPPPKQGDPELVGVFEEDTVNAPDFETNVKIRA
;
A
#
# COMPACT_ATOMS: atom_id res chain seq x y z
N MET A 1 21.44 -25.25 6.86
CA MET A 1 21.96 -24.13 7.68
C MET A 1 20.79 -23.48 8.38
N VAL A 2 20.97 -23.02 9.62
CA VAL A 2 19.97 -22.22 10.34
C VAL A 2 20.45 -20.77 10.28
N GLU A 3 19.63 -19.89 9.71
CA GLU A 3 19.88 -18.45 9.70
C GLU A 3 19.14 -17.79 10.86
N THR A 4 19.69 -16.71 11.40
CA THR A 4 19.10 -15.95 12.52
C THR A 4 18.77 -14.55 12.06
N TYR A 5 17.58 -14.08 12.42
CA TYR A 5 17.06 -12.74 12.11
C TYR A 5 16.48 -12.13 13.39
N ASP A 6 16.52 -10.80 13.51
CA ASP A 6 15.89 -10.09 14.63
C ASP A 6 14.37 -10.23 14.59
N VAL A 7 13.79 -10.22 13.37
CA VAL A 7 12.34 -10.33 13.14
C VAL A 7 12.06 -11.20 11.91
N ILE A 8 11.09 -12.10 12.04
CA ILE A 8 10.48 -12.81 10.90
C ILE A 8 9.05 -12.31 10.72
N ILE A 9 8.72 -11.86 9.52
CA ILE A 9 7.38 -11.41 9.11
C ILE A 9 6.79 -12.45 8.17
N VAL A 10 5.64 -13.02 8.53
CA VAL A 10 4.90 -13.97 7.70
C VAL A 10 3.79 -13.25 6.96
N GLY A 11 3.96 -13.08 5.64
CA GLY A 11 3.09 -12.37 4.72
C GLY A 11 3.77 -11.13 4.12
N ALA A 12 3.92 -11.09 2.78
CA ALA A 12 4.50 -9.97 2.02
C ALA A 12 3.44 -9.09 1.34
N GLY A 13 2.23 -9.01 1.92
CA GLY A 13 1.23 -8.00 1.53
C GLY A 13 1.65 -6.57 1.92
N THR A 14 0.73 -5.61 1.77
CA THR A 14 0.95 -4.19 2.07
C THR A 14 1.48 -3.96 3.49
N ALA A 15 0.84 -4.57 4.49
CA ALA A 15 1.25 -4.42 5.89
C ALA A 15 2.63 -5.03 6.18
N GLY A 16 2.89 -6.24 5.68
CA GLY A 16 4.14 -6.96 5.97
C GLY A 16 5.36 -6.32 5.31
N THR A 17 5.23 -5.91 4.03
CA THR A 17 6.30 -5.21 3.32
C THR A 17 6.56 -3.83 3.90
N TYR A 18 5.51 -3.09 4.27
CA TYR A 18 5.66 -1.80 4.92
C TYR A 18 6.33 -1.91 6.29
N LEU A 19 5.90 -2.86 7.14
CA LEU A 19 6.53 -3.11 8.43
C LEU A 19 8.00 -3.53 8.27
N GLY A 20 8.29 -4.46 7.35
CA GLY A 20 9.65 -4.89 7.05
C GLY A 20 10.54 -3.73 6.64
N TRP A 21 10.03 -2.83 5.79
CA TRP A 21 10.74 -1.61 5.37
C TRP A 21 11.01 -0.65 6.53
N LEU A 22 10.04 -0.44 7.43
CA LEU A 22 10.23 0.40 8.63
C LEU A 22 11.27 -0.17 9.59
N LEU A 23 11.27 -1.48 9.81
CA LEU A 23 12.22 -2.17 10.68
C LEU A 23 13.63 -2.20 10.07
N ALA A 24 13.75 -2.42 8.77
CA ALA A 24 15.02 -2.37 8.05
C ALA A 24 15.67 -0.97 8.14
N LYS A 25 14.88 0.11 8.08
CA LYS A 25 15.36 1.49 8.31
C LYS A 25 15.93 1.70 9.71
N LYS A 26 15.50 0.91 10.69
CA LYS A 26 16.05 0.89 12.07
C LYS A 26 17.26 -0.05 12.21
N LYS A 27 17.81 -0.55 11.09
CA LYS A 27 18.97 -1.45 11.01
C LYS A 27 18.75 -2.82 11.64
N LEU A 28 17.49 -3.26 11.76
CA LEU A 28 17.17 -4.63 12.16
C LEU A 28 17.28 -5.58 10.96
N SER A 29 17.75 -6.79 11.19
CA SER A 29 17.72 -7.89 10.23
C SER A 29 16.30 -8.48 10.18
N VAL A 30 15.66 -8.42 9.01
CA VAL A 30 14.25 -8.82 8.85
C VAL A 30 14.13 -9.81 7.72
N LEU A 31 13.52 -10.96 7.99
CA LEU A 31 13.11 -11.92 6.98
C LEU A 31 11.61 -11.78 6.74
N VAL A 32 11.21 -11.45 5.51
CA VAL A 32 9.80 -11.48 5.08
C VAL A 32 9.58 -12.73 4.25
N VAL A 33 8.63 -13.56 4.65
CA VAL A 33 8.24 -14.78 3.92
C VAL A 33 6.83 -14.66 3.37
N GLU A 34 6.60 -15.22 2.18
CA GLU A 34 5.31 -15.19 1.49
C GLU A 34 5.08 -16.54 0.82
N LYS A 35 3.84 -17.02 0.84
CA LYS A 35 3.44 -18.28 0.19
C LYS A 35 3.25 -18.08 -1.32
N ASP A 36 2.84 -16.90 -1.74
CA ASP A 36 2.59 -16.58 -3.13
C ASP A 36 3.93 -16.41 -3.88
N LYS A 37 3.91 -16.72 -5.18
CA LYS A 37 5.07 -16.45 -6.04
C LYS A 37 5.32 -14.95 -6.11
N ARG A 38 6.57 -14.55 -6.33
CA ARG A 38 7.01 -13.15 -6.30
C ARG A 38 6.18 -12.24 -7.21
N GLU A 39 5.81 -12.75 -8.37
CA GLU A 39 5.00 -12.09 -9.40
C GLU A 39 3.51 -11.99 -9.03
N GLU A 40 3.02 -12.80 -8.08
CA GLU A 40 1.63 -12.79 -7.62
C GLU A 40 1.41 -11.98 -6.34
N VAL A 41 2.49 -11.60 -5.66
CA VAL A 41 2.42 -10.75 -4.46
C VAL A 41 1.75 -9.43 -4.77
N GLY A 42 0.72 -9.09 -3.99
CA GLY A 42 -0.01 -7.83 -4.11
C GLY A 42 -1.14 -7.83 -5.13
N LYS A 43 -1.29 -8.88 -5.96
CA LYS A 43 -2.34 -8.96 -7.00
C LYS A 43 -3.73 -9.39 -6.50
N ARG A 44 -3.88 -9.69 -5.20
CA ARG A 44 -5.17 -10.09 -4.62
C ARG A 44 -6.21 -8.95 -4.64
N LEU A 45 -5.73 -7.71 -4.54
CA LEU A 45 -6.55 -6.51 -4.66
C LEU A 45 -6.29 -5.93 -6.05
N ASP A 46 -7.35 -5.48 -6.72
CA ASP A 46 -7.25 -4.78 -7.99
C ASP A 46 -6.93 -3.30 -7.72
N VAL A 47 -7.82 -2.38 -8.06
CA VAL A 47 -7.63 -0.94 -7.78
C VAL A 47 -7.92 -0.62 -6.32
N ILE A 48 -6.97 0.08 -5.67
CA ILE A 48 -7.12 0.63 -4.33
C ILE A 48 -6.92 2.15 -4.36
N HIS A 49 -7.69 2.85 -3.53
CA HIS A 49 -7.62 4.30 -3.40
C HIS A 49 -6.86 4.67 -2.12
N PHE A 50 -5.96 5.65 -2.22
CA PHE A 50 -5.23 6.21 -1.10
C PHE A 50 -5.25 7.73 -1.17
N GLU A 51 -5.54 8.37 -0.04
CA GLU A 51 -5.30 9.80 0.13
C GLU A 51 -3.79 10.09 0.02
N THR A 52 -3.43 11.08 -0.79
CA THR A 52 -2.03 11.51 -0.99
C THR A 52 -1.34 11.86 0.34
N ASP A 53 -2.09 12.46 1.26
CA ASP A 53 -1.63 12.80 2.60
C ASP A 53 -1.24 11.57 3.45
N ARG A 54 -1.88 10.42 3.23
CA ARG A 54 -1.57 9.17 3.93
C ARG A 54 -0.27 8.56 3.44
N ILE A 55 -0.04 8.58 2.12
CA ILE A 55 1.23 8.16 1.51
C ILE A 55 2.38 9.00 2.09
N LYS A 56 2.20 10.33 2.12
CA LYS A 56 3.18 11.27 2.68
C LYS A 56 3.44 11.03 4.18
N LYS A 57 2.40 10.88 4.99
CA LYS A 57 2.52 10.58 6.44
C LYS A 57 3.20 9.24 6.70
N ALA A 58 2.95 8.25 5.86
CA ALA A 58 3.60 6.95 5.92
C ALA A 58 5.08 7.00 5.48
N GLY A 59 5.52 8.11 4.88
CA GLY A 59 6.86 8.30 4.34
C GLY A 59 7.13 7.47 3.09
N ILE A 60 6.10 6.86 2.50
CA ILE A 60 6.22 5.99 1.32
C ILE A 60 6.48 6.89 0.10
N PRO A 61 7.42 6.53 -0.79
CA PRO A 61 7.57 7.24 -2.06
C PRO A 61 6.25 7.13 -2.86
N PRO A 62 5.62 8.25 -3.25
CA PRO A 62 4.42 8.18 -4.05
C PRO A 62 4.75 7.62 -5.46
N PRO A 63 3.84 6.86 -6.06
CA PRO A 63 3.97 6.47 -7.46
C PRO A 63 3.90 7.71 -8.36
N LYS A 64 4.54 7.67 -9.52
CA LYS A 64 4.67 8.79 -10.45
C LYS A 64 3.72 8.64 -11.62
N GLN A 65 3.40 9.77 -12.26
CA GLN A 65 2.64 9.77 -13.51
C GLN A 65 3.38 8.93 -14.56
N GLY A 66 2.68 7.93 -15.11
CA GLY A 66 3.24 6.98 -16.08
C GLY A 66 3.73 5.66 -15.47
N ASP A 67 3.81 5.55 -14.14
CA ASP A 67 4.07 4.26 -13.49
C ASP A 67 2.85 3.34 -13.69
N PRO A 68 3.06 2.04 -14.00
CA PRO A 68 1.95 1.10 -14.23
C PRO A 68 1.07 0.89 -13.00
N GLU A 69 1.59 1.13 -11.79
CA GLU A 69 0.81 1.09 -10.54
C GLU A 69 -0.09 2.32 -10.30
N LEU A 70 0.11 3.44 -11.01
CA LEU A 70 -0.69 4.65 -10.83
C LEU A 70 -1.82 4.71 -11.87
N VAL A 71 -3.02 4.31 -11.45
CA VAL A 71 -4.23 4.40 -12.29
C VAL A 71 -4.63 5.85 -12.54
N GLY A 72 -4.56 6.71 -11.52
CA GLY A 72 -4.91 8.11 -11.63
C GLY A 72 -4.77 8.87 -10.31
N VAL A 73 -4.76 10.20 -10.40
CA VAL A 73 -4.84 11.11 -9.26
C VAL A 73 -6.15 11.89 -9.38
N PHE A 74 -6.93 11.87 -8.32
CA PHE A 74 -8.24 12.51 -8.26
C PHE A 74 -8.20 13.60 -7.18
N GLU A 75 -8.69 14.80 -7.51
CA GLU A 75 -8.73 15.95 -6.59
C GLU A 75 -10.09 16.08 -5.89
N GLU A 76 -11.12 15.46 -6.44
CA GLU A 76 -12.49 15.48 -5.94
C GLU A 76 -13.10 14.07 -5.95
N ASP A 77 -13.78 13.73 -4.87
CA ASP A 77 -14.67 12.58 -4.78
C ASP A 77 -16.13 13.05 -4.83
N THR A 78 -17.01 12.25 -5.43
CA THR A 78 -18.45 12.49 -5.39
C THR A 78 -19.15 11.34 -4.67
N VAL A 79 -19.82 11.65 -3.57
CA VAL A 79 -20.65 10.71 -2.83
C VAL A 79 -22.09 10.88 -3.28
N ASN A 80 -22.63 9.85 -3.93
CA ASN A 80 -24.03 9.80 -4.31
C ASN A 80 -24.83 9.20 -3.14
N ALA A 81 -25.85 9.91 -2.68
CA ALA A 81 -26.73 9.39 -1.64
C ALA A 81 -27.62 8.27 -2.20
N PRO A 82 -28.21 7.42 -1.33
CA PRO A 82 -29.10 6.34 -1.77
C PRO A 82 -30.38 6.79 -2.50
N ASP A 83 -30.71 8.09 -2.45
CA ASP A 83 -31.83 8.68 -3.18
C ASP A 83 -31.54 8.90 -4.67
N PHE A 84 -30.27 8.76 -5.09
CA PHE A 84 -29.78 9.02 -6.45
C PHE A 84 -30.02 10.44 -6.97
N GLU A 85 -30.42 11.37 -6.11
CA GLU A 85 -30.66 12.78 -6.43
C GLU A 85 -29.64 13.70 -5.73
N THR A 86 -29.22 13.32 -4.53
CA THR A 86 -28.29 14.08 -3.71
C THR A 86 -26.85 13.64 -3.99
N ASN A 87 -26.04 14.57 -4.52
CA ASN A 87 -24.62 14.38 -4.74
C ASN A 87 -23.80 15.35 -3.88
N VAL A 88 -22.88 14.82 -3.08
CA VAL A 88 -21.96 15.61 -2.26
C VAL A 88 -20.57 15.51 -2.85
N LYS A 89 -20.01 16.65 -3.27
CA LYS A 89 -18.61 16.74 -3.65
C LYS A 89 -17.73 16.93 -2.42
N ILE A 90 -16.67 16.14 -2.33
CA ILE A 90 -15.69 16.18 -1.27
C ILE A 90 -14.32 16.35 -1.92
N ARG A 91 -13.45 17.13 -1.29
CA ARG A 91 -12.04 17.20 -1.70
C ARG A 91 -11.34 15.90 -1.28
N ALA A 92 -10.68 15.24 -2.24
CA ALA A 92 -9.90 14.03 -2.00
C ALA A 92 -8.53 14.31 -1.34
#